data_AF-A0A2D5IZ43-F1
#
_entry.id   AF-A0A2D5IZ43-F1
#
_cell.length_a   1.000
_cell.length_b   1.000
_cell.length_c   1.000
_cell.angle_alpha   90.00
_cell.angle_beta   90.00
_cell.angle_gamma   90.00
#
_symmetry.space_group_name_H-M   'P 1'
#
loop_
_entity.id
_entity.type
_entity.pdbx_description
1 polymer ?
#
loop_
_entity_poly.entity_id
_entity_poly.type
_entity_poly.pdbx_seq_one_letter_code
_entity_poly.pdbx_strand_id
1 'polypeptide(L)' 'MHRNTEKQRTNITVDARTLAEARALNLNVSAISEAALARAVREAAARSWAEENAEALAERRAWIDANGMPLAAYQVLKTD' A
#
# COMPACT_ATOMS: atom_id res chain seq x y z
N MET A 1 -8.82 -17.19 -2.53
CA MET A 1 -8.56 -16.54 -1.23
C MET A 1 -9.82 -15.83 -0.79
N HIS A 2 -10.47 -16.28 0.29
CA HIS A 2 -11.64 -15.60 0.83
C HIS A 2 -11.17 -14.31 1.51
N ARG A 3 -11.47 -13.14 0.92
CA ARG A 3 -11.41 -11.89 1.68
C ARG A 3 -12.54 -11.97 2.69
N ASN A 4 -12.20 -12.20 3.95
CA ASN A 4 -13.16 -12.00 5.02
C ASN A 4 -13.52 -10.51 5.03
N THR A 5 -14.74 -10.17 4.65
CA THR A 5 -15.23 -8.79 4.54
C THR A 5 -15.87 -8.29 5.82
N GLU A 6 -15.85 -9.10 6.88
CA GLU A 6 -16.45 -8.73 8.15
C GLU A 6 -15.55 -7.76 8.93
N LYS A 7 -16.12 -6.62 9.33
CA LYS A 7 -15.44 -5.67 10.21
C LYS A 7 -15.32 -6.29 11.59
N GLN A 8 -14.08 -6.51 12.03
CA GLN A 8 -13.83 -6.96 13.39
C GLN A 8 -13.74 -5.75 14.34
N ARG A 9 -14.49 -5.80 15.45
CA ARG A 9 -14.37 -4.80 16.50
C ARG A 9 -13.09 -5.03 17.29
N THR A 10 -12.19 -4.05 17.26
CA THR A 10 -10.89 -4.10 17.95
C THR A 10 -10.77 -2.90 18.88
N ASN A 11 -10.26 -3.13 20.10
CA ASN A 11 -9.96 -2.05 21.03
C ASN A 11 -8.58 -1.46 20.68
N ILE A 12 -8.51 -0.16 20.48
CA ILE A 12 -7.28 0.58 20.21
C ILE A 12 -7.07 1.65 21.28
N THR A 13 -5.81 1.95 21.60
CA THR A 13 -5.46 3.05 22.51
C THR A 13 -5.17 4.29 21.69
N VAL A 14 -5.86 5.39 21.98
CA VAL A 14 -5.71 6.68 21.31
C VAL A 14 -5.62 7.76 22.38
N ASP A 15 -4.84 8.81 22.11
CA ASP A 15 -4.76 9.97 22.99
C ASP A 15 -6.15 10.56 23.26
N ALA A 16 -6.45 10.76 24.55
CA ALA A 16 -7.78 11.17 24.99
C ALA A 16 -8.15 12.59 24.54
N ARG A 17 -7.16 13.50 24.45
CA ARG A 17 -7.40 14.88 24.00
C ARG A 17 -7.76 14.90 22.52
N THR A 18 -6.99 14.18 21.71
CA THR A 18 -7.23 14.03 20.27
C THR A 18 -8.60 13.41 20.00
N LEU A 19 -8.98 12.38 20.77
CA LEU A 19 -10.30 11.75 20.64
C LEU A 19 -11.44 12.70 21.02
N ALA A 20 -11.26 13.50 22.08
CA ALA A 20 -12.25 14.49 22.50
C ALA A 20 -12.43 15.60 21.44
N GLU A 21 -11.32 16.11 20.89
CA GLU A 21 -11.34 17.11 19.80
C GLU A 21 -12.03 16.56 18.55
N ALA A 22 -11.70 15.32 18.13
CA ALA A 22 -12.33 14.67 17.00
C ALA A 22 -13.86 14.53 17.19
N ARG A 23 -14.31 14.18 18.40
CA ARG A 23 -15.74 14.11 18.74
C ARG A 23 -16.40 15.49 18.72
N ALA A 24 -15.75 16.52 19.25
CA ALA A 24 -16.25 17.90 19.22
C ALA A 24 -16.43 18.42 17.79
N LEU A 25 -15.56 17.97 16.87
CA LEU A 25 -15.63 18.28 15.44
C LEU A 25 -16.51 17.32 14.62
N ASN A 26 -17.22 16.40 15.28
CA ASN A 26 -18.08 15.39 14.64
C ASN A 26 -17.38 14.54 13.58
N LEU A 27 -16.08 14.24 13.79
CA LEU A 27 -15.30 13.41 12.89
C LEU A 27 -15.61 11.93 13.09
N ASN A 28 -15.70 11.18 11.99
CA ASN A 28 -15.88 9.73 12.03
C ASN A 28 -14.54 9.03 12.28
N VAL A 29 -14.17 8.92 13.56
CA VAL A 29 -12.91 8.31 14.01
C VAL A 29 -12.72 6.91 13.43
N SER A 30 -13.76 6.09 13.41
CA SER A 30 -13.67 4.72 12.87
C SER A 30 -13.32 4.70 11.39
N ALA A 31 -13.95 5.54 10.57
CA ALA A 31 -13.65 5.62 9.14
C ALA A 31 -12.24 6.14 8.87
N ILE A 32 -11.78 7.13 9.65
CA ILE A 32 -10.43 7.68 9.55
C ILE A 32 -9.39 6.62 9.94
N SER A 33 -9.59 5.92 11.06
CA SER A 33 -8.70 4.85 11.50
C SER A 33 -8.62 3.70 10.50
N GLU A 34 -9.75 3.28 9.93
CA GLU A 34 -9.79 2.24 8.89
C GLU A 34 -8.99 2.66 7.65
N ALA A 35 -9.21 3.88 7.15
CA ALA A 35 -8.50 4.37 5.97
C ALA A 35 -6.98 4.47 6.20
N ALA A 36 -6.59 4.97 7.37
CA ALA A 36 -5.19 5.09 7.76
C ALA A 36 -4.52 3.71 7.89
N LEU A 37 -5.19 2.76 8.55
CA LEU A 37 -4.69 1.40 8.72
C LEU A 37 -4.58 0.68 7.37
N ALA A 38 -5.61 0.75 6.53
CA ALA A 38 -5.59 0.15 5.20
C ALA A 38 -4.44 0.71 4.34
N ARG A 39 -4.16 2.02 4.44
CA ARG A 39 -3.02 2.63 3.77
C ARG A 39 -1.70 2.06 4.30
N ALA A 40 -1.50 2.06 5.62
CA ALA A 40 -0.28 1.54 6.24
C ALA A 40 -0.02 0.07 5.89
N VAL A 41 -1.07 -0.76 5.87
CA VAL A 41 -0.99 -2.17 5.47
C VAL A 41 -0.55 -2.31 4.00
N ARG A 42 -1.15 -1.54 3.08
CA ARG A 42 -0.75 -1.58 1.66
C ARG A 42 0.69 -1.16 1.47
N GLU A 43 1.13 -0.10 2.14
CA GLU A 43 2.52 0.36 2.06
C GLU A 43 3.50 -0.67 2.63
N ALA A 44 3.17 -1.31 3.76
CA ALA A 44 3.99 -2.37 4.34
C ALA A 44 4.06 -3.60 3.43
N ALA A 45 2.94 -4.04 2.86
CA ALA A 45 2.90 -5.15 1.93
C ALA A 45 3.71 -4.86 0.65
N ALA A 46 3.61 -3.64 0.11
CA ALA A 46 4.39 -3.23 -1.05
C ALA A 46 5.90 -3.22 -0.75
N ARG A 47 6.32 -2.77 0.44
CA ARG A 47 7.71 -2.84 0.88
C ARG A 47 8.21 -4.28 0.99
N SER A 48 7.47 -5.14 1.69
CA SER A 48 7.81 -6.57 1.82
C SER A 48 7.97 -7.22 0.45
N TRP A 49 7.01 -7.00 -0.45
CA TRP A 49 7.08 -7.53 -1.81
C TRP A 49 8.30 -7.00 -2.58
N ALA A 50 8.61 -5.70 -2.48
CA ALA A 50 9.75 -5.12 -3.16
C ALA A 50 11.09 -5.70 -2.65
N GLU A 51 11.20 -5.92 -1.33
CA GLU A 51 12.36 -6.56 -0.70
C GLU A 51 12.51 -8.02 -1.16
N GLU A 52 11.42 -8.79 -1.12
CA GLU A 52 11.38 -10.20 -1.56
C GLU A 52 11.73 -10.37 -3.05
N ASN A 53 11.41 -9.38 -3.88
CA ASN A 53 11.59 -9.44 -5.33
C ASN A 53 12.80 -8.62 -5.82
N ALA A 54 13.59 -8.06 -4.91
CA ALA A 54 14.68 -7.14 -5.25
C ALA A 54 15.72 -7.79 -6.19
N GLU A 55 16.11 -9.03 -5.92
CA GLU A 55 17.07 -9.78 -6.74
C GLU A 55 16.52 -10.06 -8.14
N ALA A 56 15.31 -10.61 -8.23
CA ALA A 56 14.66 -10.89 -9.53
C ALA A 56 14.49 -9.62 -10.38
N LEU A 57 14.17 -8.48 -9.73
CA LEU A 57 14.09 -7.19 -10.42
C LEU A 57 15.47 -6.72 -10.90
N ALA A 58 16.53 -6.90 -10.11
CA ALA A 58 17.89 -6.57 -10.49
C ALA A 58 18.39 -7.43 -11.66
N GLU A 59 18.17 -8.75 -11.62
CA GLU A 59 18.49 -9.66 -12.72
C GLU A 59 17.75 -9.26 -14.00
N ARG A 60 16.46 -8.95 -13.88
CA ARG A 60 15.65 -8.50 -15.01
C ARG A 60 16.17 -7.19 -15.59
N ARG A 61 16.60 -6.25 -14.74
CA ARG A 61 17.21 -4.98 -15.14
C ARG A 61 18.49 -5.21 -15.93
N ALA A 62 19.40 -6.03 -15.39
CA ALA A 62 20.66 -6.38 -16.05
C ALA A 62 20.44 -7.05 -17.41
N TRP A 63 19.46 -7.96 -17.50
CA TRP A 63 19.11 -8.62 -18.76
C TRP A 63 18.60 -7.61 -19.80
N ILE A 64 17.73 -6.69 -19.40
CA ILE A 64 17.22 -5.63 -20.29
C ILE A 64 18.36 -4.71 -20.76
N ASP A 65 19.26 -4.33 -19.86
CA ASP A 65 20.37 -3.44 -20.20
C ASP A 65 21.34 -4.12 -21.20
N ALA A 66 21.52 -5.45 -21.10
CA ALA A 66 22.35 -6.22 -22.01
C ALA A 66 21.67 -6.56 -23.37
N ASN A 67 20.36 -6.80 -23.39
CA ASN A 67 19.64 -7.35 -24.55
C ASN A 67 18.66 -6.36 -25.20
N GLY A 68 18.44 -5.20 -24.56
CA GLY A 68 17.35 -4.29 -24.89
C GLY A 68 15.99 -4.79 -24.41
N MET A 69 14.96 -3.95 -24.57
CA MET A 69 13.57 -4.31 -24.26
C MET A 69 12.91 -4.96 -25.49
N PRO A 70 12.56 -6.26 -25.46
CA PRO A 70 12.10 -6.99 -26.65
C PRO A 70 10.81 -6.44 -27.27
N LEU A 71 9.95 -5.83 -26.44
CA LEU A 71 8.65 -5.31 -26.87
C LEU A 71 8.62 -3.78 -26.95
N ALA A 72 9.77 -3.10 -26.87
CA ALA A 72 9.83 -1.64 -26.91
C ALA A 72 9.16 -1.05 -28.16
N ALA A 73 9.29 -1.71 -29.31
CA ALA A 73 8.68 -1.29 -30.57
C ALA A 73 7.14 -1.28 -30.54
N TYR A 74 6.52 -1.99 -29.61
CA TYR A 74 5.07 -2.12 -29.48
C TYR A 74 4.52 -1.38 -28.25
N GLN A 75 5.36 -0.63 -27.53
CA GLN A 75 4.93 0.10 -26.34
C GLN A 75 4.11 1.34 -26.73
N VAL A 76 2.79 1.25 -26.56
CA VAL A 76 1.83 2.32 -26.90
C VAL A 76 1.55 3.28 -25.74
N LEU A 77 1.72 2.81 -24.50
CA LEU A 77 1.60 3.67 -23.33
C LEU A 77 2.88 4.48 -23.17
N LYS A 78 2.79 5.78 -23.45
CA LYS A 78 3.82 6.75 -23.09
C LYS A 78 3.54 7.26 -21.69
N THR A 79 4.51 7.07 -20.81
CA THR A 79 4.52 7.70 -19.50
C THR A 79 5.30 9.00 -19.67
N ASP A 80 4.63 10.14 -19.50
CA ASP A 80 5.27 11.47 -19.48
C ASP A 80 6.22 11.62 -18.28
#